data_AF-A0A2C9DA22-F1
#
_entry.id   AF-A0A2C9DA22-F1
#
_cell.length_a   1.000
_cell.length_b   1.000
_cell.length_c   1.000
_cell.angle_alpha   90.00
_cell.angle_beta   90.00
_cell.angle_gamma   90.00
#
_symmetry.space_group_name_H-M   'P 1'
#
loop_
_entity.id
_entity.type
_entity.pdbx_description
1 polymer ?
#
loop_
_entity_poly.entity_id
_entity_poly.type
_entity_poly.pdbx_seq_one_letter_code
_entity_poly.pdbx_strand_id
1 'polypeptide(L)' 'MDQFLKALNTRHDLLDAELQAERSRPAPDGERVMALKTMQRQVRSQIEYIERQGSQSAPLMVVRLKRSGSIQPKPYV' A
#
# COMPACT_ATOMS: atom_id res chain seq x y z
N MET A 1 5.76 10.95 16.19
CA MET A 1 5.88 9.63 15.56
C MET A 1 4.54 8.89 15.48
N ASP A 2 3.61 9.08 16.42
CA ASP A 2 2.33 8.35 16.47
C ASP A 2 1.30 8.69 15.38
N GLN A 3 1.18 9.96 14.94
CA GLN A 3 0.15 10.34 13.95
C GLN A 3 0.23 9.58 12.62
N PHE A 4 1.45 9.26 12.15
CA PHE A 4 1.62 8.52 10.90
C PHE A 4 1.22 7.05 11.04
N LEU A 5 1.61 6.41 12.15
CA LEU A 5 1.19 5.04 12.49
C LEU A 5 -0.34 4.98 12.66
N LYS A 6 -0.92 5.96 13.36
CA LYS A 6 -2.38 6.11 13.50
C LYS A 6 -3.07 6.21 12.14
N ALA A 7 -2.55 7.04 11.23
CA ALA A 7 -3.10 7.16 9.88
C ALA A 7 -3.00 5.85 9.08
N LEU A 8 -1.91 5.09 9.22
CA LEU A 8 -1.77 3.78 8.59
C LEU A 8 -2.74 2.75 9.16
N ASN A 9 -2.94 2.73 10.48
CA ASN A 9 -3.95 1.87 11.13
C ASN A 9 -5.35 2.22 10.65
N THR A 10 -5.72 3.50 10.63
CA THR A 10 -7.01 3.93 10.07
C THR A 10 -7.18 3.50 8.62
N ARG A 11 -6.13 3.62 7.80
CA ARG A 11 -6.17 3.15 6.40
C ARG A 11 -6.33 1.65 6.29
N HIS A 12 -5.66 0.88 7.16
CA HIS A 12 -5.79 -0.57 7.21
C HIS A 12 -7.23 -0.97 7.53
N ASP A 13 -7.84 -0.36 8.54
CA ASP A 13 -9.22 -0.65 8.95
C ASP A 13 -10.24 -0.31 7.86
N LEU A 14 -10.03 0.79 7.13
CA LEU A 14 -10.87 1.15 5.97
C LEU A 14 -10.77 0.12 4.84
N LEU A 15 -9.55 -0.32 4.51
CA LEU A 15 -9.36 -1.36 3.49
C LEU A 15 -9.99 -2.69 3.90
N ASP A 16 -9.94 -3.03 5.18
CA ASP A 16 -10.62 -4.20 5.73
C ASP A 16 -12.14 -4.09 5.59
N ALA A 17 -12.72 -2.95 5.99
CA ALA A 17 -14.15 -2.71 5.86
C ALA A 17 -14.61 -2.77 4.38
N GLU A 18 -13.86 -2.15 3.46
CA GLU A 18 -14.13 -2.20 2.03
C GLU A 18 -14.00 -3.62 1.46
N LEU A 19 -13.01 -4.39 1.90
CA LEU A 19 -12.82 -5.78 1.46
C LEU A 19 -13.98 -6.67 1.93
N GLN A 20 -14.45 -6.50 3.17
CA GLN A 20 -15.62 -7.23 3.67
C GLN A 20 -16.91 -6.79 2.96
N ALA A 21 -17.07 -5.50 2.71
CA ALA A 21 -18.18 -4.98 1.94
C ALA A 21 -18.20 -5.57 0.52
N GLU A 22 -17.05 -5.61 -0.17
CA GLU A 22 -16.95 -6.17 -1.52
C GLU A 22 -17.21 -7.69 -1.55
N ARG A 23 -16.68 -8.43 -0.57
CA ARG A 23 -16.88 -9.88 -0.47
C ARG A 23 -18.32 -10.30 -0.16
N SER A 24 -19.06 -9.46 0.56
CA SER A 24 -20.45 -9.73 0.90
C SER A 24 -21.43 -9.36 -0.23
N ARG A 25 -20.95 -8.78 -1.33
CA ARG A 25 -21.79 -8.48 -2.50
C ARG A 25 -22.30 -9.78 -3.14
N PRO A 26 -23.54 -9.79 -3.67
CA PRO A 26 -24.08 -10.94 -4.39
C PRO A 26 -23.23 -11.38 -5.60
N ALA A 27 -22.51 -10.44 -6.21
CA ALA A 27 -21.54 -10.69 -7.27
C ALA A 27 -20.27 -9.84 -7.00
N PRO A 28 -19.29 -10.40 -6.27
CA PRO A 28 -18.05 -9.69 -5.96
C PRO A 28 -17.20 -9.45 -7.21
N ASP A 29 -16.58 -8.27 -7.31
CA ASP A 29 -15.57 -7.99 -8.31
C ASP A 29 -14.22 -8.58 -7.87
N GLY A 30 -13.78 -9.64 -8.57
CA GLY A 30 -12.54 -10.33 -8.25
C GLY A 30 -11.29 -9.46 -8.39
N GLU A 31 -11.24 -8.57 -9.39
CA GLU A 31 -10.12 -7.64 -9.57
C GLU A 31 -10.06 -6.65 -8.42
N ARG A 32 -11.22 -6.11 -8.03
CA ARG A 32 -11.33 -5.21 -6.88
C ARG A 32 -10.92 -5.89 -5.57
N VAL A 33 -11.36 -7.11 -5.32
CA VAL A 33 -10.96 -7.89 -4.14
C VAL A 33 -9.44 -8.09 -4.10
N MET A 34 -8.82 -8.39 -5.23
CA MET A 34 -7.37 -8.58 -5.31
C MET A 34 -6.59 -7.28 -5.13
N ALA A 35 -7.09 -6.17 -5.69
CA ALA A 35 -6.52 -4.84 -5.49
C ALA A 35 -6.58 -4.43 -4.00
N LEU A 36 -7.72 -4.60 -3.35
CA LEU A 36 -7.93 -4.29 -1.93
C LEU A 36 -6.98 -5.11 -1.03
N LYS A 37 -6.87 -6.42 -1.26
CA LYS A 37 -5.91 -7.28 -0.54
C LYS A 37 -4.46 -6.84 -0.73
N THR A 38 -4.09 -6.45 -1.95
CA THR A 38 -2.72 -6.00 -2.25
C THR A 38 -2.40 -4.71 -1.48
N MET A 39 -3.33 -3.75 -1.48
CA MET A 39 -3.20 -2.52 -0.70
C MET A 39 -3.12 -2.80 0.80
N GLN A 40 -3.97 -3.69 1.32
CA GLN A 40 -3.97 -4.07 2.73
C GLN A 40 -2.61 -4.67 3.14
N ARG A 41 -2.08 -5.60 2.35
CA ARG A 41 -0.75 -6.20 2.60
C ARG A 41 0.35 -5.15 2.64
N GLN A 42 0.34 -4.20 1.70
CA GLN A 42 1.32 -3.12 1.66
C GLN A 42 1.25 -2.22 2.89
N VAL A 43 0.05 -1.81 3.31
CA VAL A 43 -0.15 -0.98 4.51
C VAL A 43 0.30 -1.72 5.76
N ARG A 44 -0.05 -3.01 5.90
CA ARG A 44 0.43 -3.85 7.00
C ARG A 44 1.95 -3.95 7.03
N SER A 45 2.61 -4.15 5.89
CA SER A 45 4.07 -4.16 5.83
C SER A 45 4.69 -2.81 6.24
N GLN A 46 4.04 -1.68 5.93
CA GLN A 46 4.51 -0.36 6.39
C GLN A 46 4.34 -0.18 7.90
N ILE A 47 3.22 -0.63 8.47
CA ILE A 47 2.98 -0.63 9.92
C ILE A 47 4.06 -1.45 10.61
N GLU A 48 4.22 -2.72 10.22
CA GLU A 48 5.21 -3.64 10.82
C GLU A 48 6.63 -3.07 10.71
N TYR A 49 6.95 -2.41 9.60
CA TYR A 49 8.23 -1.76 9.40
C TYR A 49 8.45 -0.59 10.37
N ILE A 50 7.47 0.30 10.51
CA ILE A 50 7.57 1.45 11.42
C ILE A 50 7.61 0.98 12.88
N GLU A 51 6.83 -0.03 13.25
CA GLU A 51 6.85 -0.60 14.59
C GLU A 51 8.22 -1.20 14.92
N ARG A 52 8.81 -1.97 14.00
CA ARG A 52 10.17 -2.54 14.17
C ARG A 52 11.25 -1.46 14.24
N GLN A 53 11.10 -0.37 13.49
CA GLN A 53 12.08 0.72 13.39
C GLN A 53 11.90 1.77 14.49
N GLY A 54 10.70 1.88 15.05
CA GLY A 54 10.46 2.54 16.33
C GLY A 54 11.16 1.83 17.49
N SER A 55 11.37 0.51 17.39
CA SER A 55 12.23 -0.25 18.31
C SER A 55 13.73 -0.19 17.99
N GLN A 56 14.12 0.25 16.79
CA GLN A 56 15.51 0.35 16.32
C GLN A 56 15.70 1.68 15.56
N SER A 57 15.85 2.81 16.26
CA SER A 57 15.99 4.15 15.68
C SER A 57 16.88 4.24 14.42
N ALA A 58 16.30 4.38 13.21
CA ALA A 58 16.98 4.93 12.02
C ALA A 58 15.99 5.27 10.87
N PRO A 59 16.29 6.29 10.02
CA PRO A 59 15.34 6.93 9.11
C PRO A 59 15.17 6.13 7.82
N LEU A 60 13.94 5.97 7.35
CA LEU A 60 13.67 5.05 6.27
C LEU A 60 12.99 5.70 5.07
N MET A 61 13.69 5.48 3.96
CA MET A 61 13.51 5.98 2.62
C MET A 61 12.17 5.51 2.05
N VAL A 62 11.29 6.47 1.73
CA VAL A 62 10.08 6.21 0.95
C VAL A 62 10.51 5.80 -0.46
N VAL A 63 10.48 4.50 -0.75
CA VAL A 63 10.73 4.00 -2.12
C VAL A 63 9.55 4.37 -3.00
N ARG A 64 9.65 5.51 -3.70
CA ARG A 64 8.83 5.78 -4.88
C ARG A 64 9.35 4.86 -5.99
N LEU A 65 8.63 3.78 -6.28
CA LEU A 65 8.87 2.96 -7.47
C LEU A 65 8.58 3.82 -8.71
N LYS A 66 9.61 4.47 -9.28
CA LYS A 66 9.51 5.00 -10.64
C LYS A 66 9.39 3.79 -11.57
N ARG A 67 8.20 3.57 -12.14
CA ARG A 67 8.04 2.68 -13.28
C ARG A 67 9.01 3.19 -14.37
N SER A 68 10.07 2.43 -14.64
CA SER A 68 11.01 2.73 -15.72
C SER A 68 10.29 2.51 -17.05
N GLY A 69 9.56 3.54 -17.49
CA GLY A 69 9.14 3.65 -18.88
C GLY A 69 10.38 3.91 -19.71
N SER A 70 10.89 2.89 -20.39
CA SER A 70 11.89 3.01 -21.43
C SER A 70 11.29 3.79 -22.62
N ILE A 71 11.42 5.11 -22.60
CA ILE A 71 11.26 5.93 -23.80
C ILE A 71 12.66 6.02 -24.40
N GLN A 72 12.97 5.18 -25.38
CA GLN A 72 14.15 5.38 -26.22
C GLN A 72 13.91 6.65 -27.07
N PRO A 73 14.76 7.68 -27.01
CA PRO A 73 14.68 8.77 -27.97
C PRO A 73 15.15 8.27 -29.34
N LYS A 74 14.28 8.35 -30.36
CA LYS A 74 14.68 8.14 -31.75
C LYS A 74 15.61 9.27 -32.19
N PRO A 75 16.79 8.99 -32.79
CA PRO A 75 17.58 10.03 -33.42
C PRO A 75 16.86 10.49 -34.69
N TYR A 76 16.63 11.81 -34.80
CA TYR A 76 16.34 12.43 -36.09
C TYR A 76 17.69 12.55 -36.82
N VAL A 77 17.80 11.91 -37.99
CA VAL A 77 18.83 12.17 -39.00
C VAL A 77 18.22 13.11 -40.03
#